data_AF-A0A2Z6LJQ3-F1
#
_entry.id   AF-A0A2Z6LJQ3-F1
#
_cell.length_a   1.000
_cell.length_b   1.000
_cell.length_c   1.000
_cell.angle_alpha   90.00
_cell.angle_beta   90.00
_cell.angle_gamma   90.00
#
_symmetry.space_group_name_H-M   'P 1'
#
loop_
_entity.id
_entity.type
_entity.pdbx_description
1 polymer ?
#
loop_
_entity_poly.entity_id
_entity_poly.type
_entity_poly.pdbx_seq_one_letter_code
_entity_poly.pdbx_strand_id
1 'polypeptide(L)'
;MKLNVKFLLDFGVTSSSIYRLLITRPSIICSTDLKKVLEEIKELGFGPSSYKFVTALLAKRVIAKSQWDAKIDALKSWGCSEDQIFNAFKKQPNIMLRSADKLNVVMHFWIKQLGWDPLLLLSAPDLFGFSIEKRLIPRASVVQYILSKGLMKKDASLITPFCLTDELFLQRFSFCYPLSGDAVLRKSFSVEYKFEEKGSGDFLMLAYPLHLQLFSKKVLMLLF
;
A
#
# COMPACT_ATOMS: atom_id res chain seq x y z
N MET A 1 -16.19 17.79 25.89
CA MET A 1 -15.15 17.93 24.83
C MET A 1 -13.90 18.67 25.30
N LYS A 2 -13.97 19.94 25.79
CA LYS A 2 -12.78 20.70 26.24
C LYS A 2 -11.90 19.96 27.26
N LEU A 3 -12.51 19.32 28.26
CA LEU A 3 -11.80 18.50 29.27
C LEU A 3 -11.05 17.32 28.64
N ASN A 4 -11.65 16.63 27.67
CA ASN A 4 -11.03 15.50 26.98
C ASN A 4 -9.90 15.92 26.05
N VAL A 5 -9.99 17.11 25.44
CA VAL A 5 -8.89 17.69 24.66
C VAL A 5 -7.69 18.02 25.55
N LYS A 6 -7.93 18.65 26.71
CA LYS A 6 -6.87 18.91 27.70
C LYS A 6 -6.23 17.60 28.16
N PHE A 7 -7.04 16.61 28.51
CA PHE A 7 -6.55 15.30 28.90
C PHE A 7 -5.71 14.61 27.81
N LEU A 8 -6.09 14.69 26.53
CA LEU A 8 -5.30 14.14 25.43
C LEU A 8 -3.92 14.81 25.31
N LEU A 9 -3.86 16.13 25.51
CA LEU A 9 -2.59 16.86 25.53
C LEU A 9 -1.72 16.43 26.71
N ASP A 10 -2.31 16.34 27.91
CA ASP A 10 -1.63 15.89 29.13
C ASP A 10 -1.16 14.42 29.00
N PHE A 11 -1.88 13.59 28.24
CA PHE A 11 -1.50 12.21 27.90
C PHE A 11 -0.35 12.12 26.88
N GLY A 12 0.02 13.24 26.24
CA GLY A 12 1.10 13.32 25.25
C GLY A 12 0.66 13.17 23.80
N VAL A 13 -0.64 13.23 23.50
CA VAL A 13 -1.14 13.24 22.12
C VAL A 13 -0.89 14.62 21.50
N THR A 14 -0.31 14.65 20.29
CA THR A 14 0.05 15.91 19.65
C THR A 14 -1.18 16.73 19.22
N SER A 15 -1.06 18.06 19.25
CA SER A 15 -2.13 18.97 18.80
C SER A 15 -2.59 18.69 17.37
N SER A 16 -1.66 18.34 16.46
CA SER A 16 -1.98 17.97 15.07
C SER A 16 -2.81 16.69 14.98
N SER A 17 -2.53 15.72 15.84
CA SER A 17 -3.28 14.47 15.94
C SER A 17 -4.68 14.68 16.54
N ILE A 18 -4.80 15.53 17.57
CA ILE A 18 -6.09 15.91 18.14
C ILE A 18 -6.93 16.66 17.12
N TYR A 19 -6.34 17.62 16.40
CA TYR A 19 -7.01 18.32 15.30
C TYR A 19 -7.54 17.34 14.25
N ARG A 20 -6.71 16.36 13.85
CA ARG A 20 -7.13 15.31 12.90
C ARG A 20 -8.32 14.49 13.44
N LEU A 21 -8.33 14.14 14.72
CA LEU A 21 -9.46 13.43 15.34
C LEU A 21 -10.74 14.28 15.36
N LEU A 22 -10.62 15.58 15.66
CA LEU A 22 -11.76 16.51 15.67
C LEU A 22 -12.42 16.62 14.30
N ILE A 23 -11.64 16.68 13.21
CA ILE A 23 -12.19 16.80 11.85
C ILE A 23 -12.69 15.47 11.30
N THR A 24 -12.06 14.34 11.67
CA THR A 24 -12.41 13.03 11.07
C THR A 24 -13.43 12.24 11.87
N ARG A 25 -13.33 12.23 13.21
CA ARG A 25 -14.15 11.40 14.12
C ARG A 25 -14.27 12.07 15.51
N PRO A 26 -14.98 13.22 15.63
CA PRO A 26 -15.08 13.94 16.90
C PRO A 26 -15.76 13.13 18.01
N SER A 27 -16.60 12.15 17.66
CA SER A 27 -17.26 11.26 18.62
C SER A 27 -16.29 10.49 19.52
N ILE A 28 -15.09 10.16 19.03
CA ILE A 28 -14.06 9.48 19.83
C ILE A 28 -13.62 10.34 21.02
N ILE A 29 -13.43 11.64 20.80
CA ILE A 29 -13.03 12.59 21.84
C ILE A 29 -14.16 12.81 22.83
N CYS A 30 -15.42 12.62 22.44
CA CYS A 30 -16.58 12.76 23.31
C CYS A 30 -16.87 11.52 24.17
N SER A 31 -16.13 10.41 23.99
CA SER A 31 -16.41 9.17 24.71
C SER A 31 -16.07 9.26 26.20
N THR A 32 -16.88 8.62 27.04
CA THR A 32 -16.72 8.59 28.51
C THR A 32 -15.59 7.65 28.96
N ASP A 33 -15.34 6.60 28.19
CA ASP A 33 -14.28 5.60 28.42
C ASP A 33 -12.96 5.95 27.69
N LEU A 34 -12.79 7.19 27.20
CA LEU A 34 -11.62 7.63 26.44
C LEU A 34 -10.31 7.27 27.15
N LYS A 35 -10.22 7.55 28.45
CA LYS A 35 -9.04 7.25 29.28
C LYS A 35 -8.66 5.77 29.25
N LYS A 36 -9.63 4.86 29.40
CA LYS A 36 -9.39 3.41 29.39
C LYS A 36 -8.77 2.96 28.07
N VAL A 37 -9.31 3.43 26.94
CA VAL A 37 -8.82 3.02 25.62
C VAL A 37 -7.46 3.63 25.28
N LEU A 38 -7.16 4.83 25.77
CA LEU A 38 -5.82 5.41 25.59
C LEU A 38 -4.74 4.62 26.33
N GLU A 39 -5.02 4.17 27.55
CA GLU A 39 -4.10 3.30 28.30
C GLU A 39 -3.93 1.94 27.61
N GLU A 40 -5.01 1.30 27.15
CA GLU A 40 -4.92 0.05 26.37
C GLU A 40 -3.98 0.23 25.17
N ILE A 41 -4.12 1.33 24.41
CA ILE A 41 -3.27 1.57 23.23
C ILE A 41 -1.82 1.84 23.60
N LYS A 42 -1.58 2.50 24.74
CA LYS A 42 -0.24 2.69 25.27
C LYS A 42 0.39 1.37 25.69
N GLU A 43 -0.36 0.48 26.35
CA GLU A 43 0.05 -0.87 26.74
C GLU A 43 0.37 -1.75 25.52
N LEU A 44 -0.36 -1.59 24.42
CA LEU A 44 -0.04 -2.24 23.13
C LEU A 44 1.29 -1.74 22.52
N GLY A 45 1.88 -0.70 23.09
CA GLY A 45 3.20 -0.16 22.73
C GLY A 45 3.15 0.98 21.72
N PHE A 46 2.00 1.65 21.55
CA PHE A 46 1.94 2.86 20.75
C PHE A 46 2.29 4.08 21.61
N GLY A 47 3.30 4.83 21.19
CA GLY A 47 3.66 6.10 21.84
C GLY A 47 2.61 7.19 21.56
N PRO A 48 2.08 7.91 22.57
CA PRO A 48 1.02 8.92 22.39
C PRO A 48 1.32 10.01 21.36
N SER A 49 2.61 10.35 21.18
CA SER A 49 3.05 11.37 20.22
C SER A 49 3.07 10.87 18.76
N SER A 50 2.98 9.56 18.53
CA SER A 50 3.03 8.95 17.20
C SER A 50 1.69 9.04 16.49
N TYR A 51 1.69 9.33 15.18
CA TYR A 51 0.46 9.26 14.38
C TYR A 51 -0.18 7.87 14.42
N LYS A 52 0.63 6.81 14.61
CA LYS A 52 0.16 5.42 14.71
C LYS A 52 -0.73 5.22 15.92
N PHE A 53 -0.49 5.95 17.01
CA PHE A 53 -1.35 5.92 18.20
C PHE A 53 -2.78 6.34 17.87
N VAL A 54 -2.93 7.43 17.12
CA VAL A 54 -4.26 7.90 16.69
C VAL A 54 -4.90 6.96 15.69
N THR A 55 -4.13 6.37 14.77
CA THR A 55 -4.67 5.35 13.86
C THR A 55 -5.13 4.10 14.61
N ALA A 56 -4.37 3.64 15.62
CA ALA A 56 -4.77 2.52 16.47
C ALA A 56 -6.03 2.85 17.27
N LEU A 57 -6.16 4.09 17.77
CA LEU A 57 -7.35 4.57 18.46
C LEU A 57 -8.57 4.54 17.55
N LEU A 58 -8.43 5.04 16.32
CA LEU A 58 -9.47 4.95 15.31
C LEU A 58 -9.87 3.50 15.04
N ALA A 59 -8.90 2.60 14.85
CA ALA A 59 -9.17 1.19 14.59
C ALA A 59 -9.93 0.52 15.75
N LYS A 60 -9.48 0.71 17.00
CA LYS A 60 -10.12 0.13 18.18
C LYS A 60 -11.53 0.67 18.45
N ARG A 61 -11.80 1.91 18.05
CA ARG A 61 -13.09 2.58 18.29
C ARG A 61 -14.13 2.34 17.21
N VAL A 62 -13.70 2.33 15.94
CA VAL A 62 -14.62 2.31 14.80
C VAL A 62 -14.91 0.88 14.35
N ILE A 63 -13.99 -0.05 14.56
CA ILE A 63 -14.11 -1.42 14.08
C ILE A 63 -14.79 -2.27 15.16
N ALA A 64 -15.95 -2.84 14.83
CA ALA A 64 -16.64 -3.77 15.71
C ALA A 64 -15.80 -5.05 15.91
N LYS A 65 -15.95 -5.70 17.07
CA LYS A 65 -15.20 -6.92 17.39
C LYS A 65 -15.34 -8.01 16.31
N SER A 66 -16.57 -8.27 15.84
CA SER A 66 -16.81 -9.24 14.76
C SER A 66 -16.07 -8.90 13.46
N GLN A 67 -15.97 -7.62 13.12
CA GLN A 67 -15.21 -7.17 11.96
C GLN A 67 -13.70 -7.26 12.19
N TRP A 68 -13.24 -7.08 13.42
CA TRP A 68 -11.85 -7.26 13.79
C TRP A 68 -11.44 -8.72 13.64
N ASP A 69 -12.21 -9.63 14.26
CA ASP A 69 -11.99 -11.07 14.23
C ASP A 69 -12.00 -11.60 12.79
N ALA A 70 -12.96 -11.16 11.96
CA ALA A 70 -13.00 -11.52 10.54
C ALA A 70 -11.74 -11.11 9.75
N LYS A 71 -11.07 -10.00 10.11
CA LYS A 71 -9.80 -9.60 9.47
C LYS A 71 -8.63 -10.45 9.95
N ILE A 72 -8.63 -10.82 11.22
CA ILE A 72 -7.63 -11.73 11.79
C ILE A 72 -7.77 -13.11 11.12
N ASP A 73 -8.99 -13.64 11.04
CA ASP A 73 -9.27 -14.93 10.41
C ASP A 73 -8.92 -14.93 8.92
N ALA A 74 -9.22 -13.83 8.21
CA ALA A 74 -8.80 -13.66 6.83
C ALA A 74 -7.29 -13.81 6.68
N LEU A 75 -6.48 -13.11 7.49
CA LEU A 75 -5.02 -13.23 7.45
C LEU A 75 -4.52 -14.61 7.89
N LYS A 76 -5.12 -15.21 8.92
CA LYS A 76 -4.82 -16.59 9.38
C LYS A 76 -5.06 -17.62 8.28
N SER A 77 -6.09 -17.45 7.45
CA SER A 77 -6.39 -18.34 6.32
C SER A 77 -5.26 -18.40 5.27
N TRP A 78 -4.37 -17.40 5.25
CA TRP A 78 -3.17 -17.37 4.41
C TRP A 78 -1.90 -17.85 5.12
N GLY A 79 -2.04 -18.53 6.27
CA GLY A 79 -0.93 -19.12 7.01
C GLY A 79 -0.20 -18.16 7.95
N CYS A 80 -0.74 -16.96 8.19
CA CYS A 80 -0.15 -16.00 9.12
C CYS A 80 -0.51 -16.35 10.57
N SER A 81 0.48 -16.33 11.47
CA SER A 81 0.23 -16.48 12.91
C SER A 81 -0.36 -15.20 13.51
N GLU A 82 -1.01 -15.33 14.66
CA GLU A 82 -1.58 -14.18 15.37
C GLU A 82 -0.51 -13.16 15.77
N ASP A 83 0.66 -13.62 16.21
CA ASP A 83 1.80 -12.77 16.54
C ASP A 83 2.32 -11.99 15.33
N GLN A 84 2.38 -12.63 14.15
CA GLN A 84 2.79 -11.96 12.90
C GLN A 84 1.79 -10.87 12.51
N ILE A 85 0.50 -11.16 12.64
CA ILE A 85 -0.57 -10.19 12.36
C ILE A 85 -0.52 -9.03 13.37
N PHE A 86 -0.31 -9.32 14.64
CA PHE A 86 -0.18 -8.31 15.69
C PHE A 86 1.06 -7.42 15.47
N ASN A 87 2.18 -8.00 15.06
CA ASN A 87 3.38 -7.26 14.69
C ASN A 87 3.14 -6.36 13.47
N ALA A 88 2.41 -6.83 12.46
CA ALA A 88 1.99 -6.01 11.33
C ALA A 88 1.09 -4.84 11.78
N PHE A 89 0.13 -5.09 12.66
CA PHE A 89 -0.73 -4.05 13.25
C PHE A 89 0.09 -2.99 14.01
N LYS A 90 1.07 -3.39 14.83
CA LYS A 90 1.97 -2.45 15.53
C LYS A 90 2.81 -1.61 14.56
N LYS A 91 3.28 -2.21 13.47
CA LYS A 91 4.01 -1.48 12.42
C LYS A 91 3.14 -0.46 11.71
N GLN A 92 1.91 -0.86 11.34
CA GLN A 92 0.99 -0.02 10.59
C GLN A 92 -0.47 -0.34 10.96
N PRO A 93 -1.07 0.42 11.89
CA PRO A 93 -2.43 0.16 12.39
C PRO A 93 -3.52 0.29 11.33
N ASN A 94 -3.24 1.00 10.22
CA ASN A 94 -4.17 1.15 9.10
C ASN A 94 -4.57 -0.19 8.46
N ILE A 95 -3.80 -1.28 8.66
CA ILE A 95 -4.19 -2.60 8.17
C ILE A 95 -5.59 -3.01 8.69
N MET A 96 -5.90 -2.70 9.95
CA MET A 96 -7.19 -3.05 10.56
C MET A 96 -8.34 -2.12 10.14
N LEU A 97 -8.03 -1.04 9.42
CA LEU A 97 -9.02 -0.16 8.80
C LEU A 97 -9.39 -0.60 7.37
N ARG A 98 -8.72 -1.62 6.81
CA ARG A 98 -9.07 -2.22 5.51
C ARG A 98 -10.16 -3.27 5.70
N SER A 99 -10.97 -3.52 4.66
CA SER A 99 -11.94 -4.62 4.69
C SER A 99 -11.23 -5.97 4.65
N ALA A 100 -11.86 -7.01 5.20
CA ALA A 100 -11.37 -8.38 5.09
C ALA A 100 -11.18 -8.79 3.62
N ASP A 101 -12.12 -8.39 2.75
CA ASP A 101 -12.02 -8.60 1.29
C ASP A 101 -10.75 -7.96 0.71
N LYS A 102 -10.46 -6.71 1.09
CA LYS A 102 -9.25 -6.03 0.61
C LYS A 102 -7.99 -6.77 1.05
N LEU A 103 -7.95 -7.27 2.28
CA LEU A 103 -6.83 -8.09 2.76
C LEU A 103 -6.70 -9.36 1.91
N ASN A 104 -7.79 -10.10 1.71
CA ASN A 104 -7.81 -11.32 0.91
C ASN A 104 -7.37 -11.11 -0.54
N VAL A 105 -7.84 -10.05 -1.20
CA VAL A 105 -7.46 -9.80 -2.60
C VAL A 105 -5.96 -9.50 -2.71
N VAL A 106 -5.39 -8.71 -1.78
CA VAL A 106 -3.95 -8.42 -1.79
C VAL A 106 -3.13 -9.67 -1.46
N MET A 107 -3.56 -10.48 -0.48
CA MET A 107 -2.90 -11.75 -0.14
C MET A 107 -2.94 -12.73 -1.30
N HIS A 108 -4.09 -12.89 -1.95
CA HIS A 108 -4.25 -13.75 -3.12
C HIS A 108 -3.32 -13.32 -4.25
N PHE A 109 -3.29 -12.02 -4.58
CA PHE A 109 -2.38 -11.48 -5.58
C PHE A 109 -0.91 -11.82 -5.23
N TRP A 110 -0.48 -11.52 -4.00
CA TRP A 110 0.90 -11.70 -3.57
C TRP A 110 1.35 -13.16 -3.56
N ILE A 111 0.51 -14.05 -3.03
CA ILE A 111 0.88 -15.44 -2.79
C ILE A 111 0.58 -16.30 -4.02
N LYS A 112 -0.63 -16.19 -4.57
CA LYS A 112 -1.07 -17.08 -5.66
C LYS A 112 -0.59 -16.63 -7.03
N GLN A 113 -0.50 -15.32 -7.29
CA GLN A 113 -0.04 -14.83 -8.60
C GLN A 113 1.47 -14.59 -8.63
N LEU A 114 2.07 -14.06 -7.57
CA LEU A 114 3.52 -13.79 -7.55
C LEU A 114 4.33 -14.93 -6.94
N GLY A 115 3.72 -15.82 -6.16
CA GLY A 115 4.43 -16.91 -5.48
C GLY A 115 5.31 -16.43 -4.33
N TRP A 116 5.06 -15.24 -3.79
CA TRP A 116 5.92 -14.62 -2.78
C TRP A 116 5.47 -14.90 -1.35
N ASP A 117 6.43 -14.91 -0.44
CA ASP A 117 6.20 -15.20 0.98
C ASP A 117 5.23 -14.16 1.61
N PRO A 118 4.13 -14.61 2.27
CA PRO A 118 3.24 -13.72 3.01
C PRO A 118 3.94 -12.86 4.08
N LEU A 119 5.04 -13.35 4.66
CA LEU A 119 5.78 -12.61 5.69
C LEU A 119 6.45 -11.35 5.13
N LEU A 120 6.85 -11.36 3.87
CA LEU A 120 7.35 -10.16 3.20
C LEU A 120 6.25 -9.10 3.12
N LEU A 121 5.02 -9.50 2.78
CA LEU A 121 3.89 -8.58 2.73
C LEU A 121 3.51 -8.05 4.12
N LEU A 122 3.47 -8.90 5.15
CA LEU A 122 3.23 -8.45 6.54
C LEU A 122 4.38 -7.59 7.09
N SER A 123 5.59 -7.70 6.54
CA SER A 123 6.69 -6.81 6.90
C SER A 123 6.45 -5.36 6.48
N ALA A 124 5.58 -5.14 5.48
CA ALA A 124 5.18 -3.84 4.96
C ALA A 124 3.64 -3.71 4.79
N PRO A 125 2.90 -3.58 5.91
CA PRO A 125 1.44 -3.62 5.89
C PRO A 125 0.77 -2.45 5.15
N ASP A 126 1.53 -1.39 4.83
CA ASP A 126 1.08 -0.29 3.97
C ASP A 126 0.62 -0.75 2.58
N LEU A 127 1.15 -1.87 2.08
CA LEU A 127 0.78 -2.42 0.78
C LEU A 127 -0.71 -2.80 0.70
N PHE A 128 -1.34 -3.17 1.81
CA PHE A 128 -2.78 -3.42 1.87
C PHE A 128 -3.62 -2.17 1.59
N GLY A 129 -3.03 -0.97 1.73
CA GLY A 129 -3.66 0.30 1.41
C GLY A 129 -3.58 0.69 -0.06
N PHE A 130 -2.68 0.08 -0.85
CA PHE A 130 -2.49 0.47 -2.25
C PHE A 130 -3.55 -0.14 -3.18
N SER A 131 -3.80 0.56 -4.29
CA SER A 131 -4.61 0.02 -5.38
C SER A 131 -3.91 -1.17 -6.01
N ILE A 132 -4.63 -2.28 -6.17
CA ILE A 132 -4.08 -3.48 -6.82
C ILE A 132 -3.81 -3.18 -8.29
N GLU A 133 -4.84 -2.72 -9.01
CA GLU A 133 -4.76 -2.45 -10.45
C GLU A 133 -3.83 -1.30 -10.79
N LYS A 134 -3.88 -0.20 -10.02
CA LYS A 134 -3.13 1.02 -10.36
C LYS A 134 -1.69 1.03 -9.86
N ARG A 135 -1.35 0.18 -8.88
CA ARG A 135 -0.02 0.25 -8.24
C ARG A 135 0.63 -1.11 -8.01
N LEU A 136 -0.08 -2.09 -7.43
CA LEU A 136 0.56 -3.37 -7.11
C LEU A 136 0.85 -4.18 -8.39
N ILE A 137 -0.14 -4.34 -9.27
CA ILE A 137 0.02 -5.11 -10.52
C ILE A 137 1.13 -4.52 -11.41
N PRO A 138 1.10 -3.22 -11.79
CA PRO A 138 2.10 -2.67 -12.70
C PRO A 138 3.54 -2.80 -12.17
N ARG A 139 3.72 -2.59 -10.87
CA ARG A 139 5.04 -2.65 -10.24
C ARG A 139 5.51 -4.09 -10.04
N ALA A 140 4.60 -5.02 -9.77
CA ALA A 140 4.94 -6.44 -9.70
C ALA A 140 5.42 -6.97 -11.06
N SER A 141 4.78 -6.56 -12.16
CA SER A 141 5.22 -6.95 -13.52
C SER A 141 6.66 -6.51 -13.80
N VAL A 142 7.02 -5.28 -13.44
CA VAL A 142 8.42 -4.78 -13.54
C VAL A 142 9.35 -5.65 -12.69
N VAL A 143 9.00 -5.91 -11.43
CA VAL A 143 9.85 -6.69 -10.52
C VAL A 143 10.02 -8.14 -11.01
N GLN A 144 8.95 -8.80 -11.46
CA GLN A 144 9.01 -10.15 -12.03
C GLN A 144 9.88 -10.20 -13.29
N TYR A 145 9.80 -9.19 -14.16
CA TYR A 145 10.67 -9.08 -15.33
C TYR A 145 12.15 -8.93 -14.93
N ILE A 146 12.46 -8.06 -13.98
CA ILE A 146 13.84 -7.86 -13.50
C ILE A 146 14.38 -9.16 -12.87
N LEU A 147 13.54 -9.88 -12.12
CA LEU A 147 13.88 -11.18 -11.55
C LEU A 147 14.14 -12.23 -12.63
N SER A 148 13.28 -12.32 -13.65
CA SER A 148 13.44 -13.31 -14.73
C SER A 148 14.69 -13.08 -15.58
N LYS A 149 15.15 -11.83 -15.68
CA LYS A 149 16.41 -11.45 -16.34
C LYS A 149 17.64 -11.56 -15.44
N GLY A 150 17.49 -11.90 -14.16
CA GLY A 150 18.60 -11.97 -13.21
C GLY A 150 19.25 -10.61 -12.92
N LEU A 151 18.54 -9.51 -13.17
CA LEU A 151 19.06 -8.14 -13.02
C LEU A 151 18.90 -7.59 -11.60
N MET A 152 18.19 -8.30 -10.73
CA MET A 152 18.00 -7.89 -9.35
C MET A 152 19.27 -8.18 -8.53
N LYS A 153 19.79 -7.16 -7.83
CA LYS A 153 20.92 -7.36 -6.90
C LYS A 153 20.53 -8.34 -5.79
N LYS A 154 21.48 -9.14 -5.32
CA LYS A 154 21.26 -10.19 -4.31
C LYS A 154 20.68 -9.68 -2.99
N ASP A 155 20.97 -8.43 -2.63
CA ASP A 155 20.54 -7.75 -1.41
C ASP A 155 19.36 -6.78 -1.65
N ALA A 156 18.82 -6.72 -2.87
CA ALA A 156 17.72 -5.83 -3.18
C ALA A 156 16.41 -6.30 -2.53
N SER A 157 15.67 -5.36 -1.95
CA SER A 157 14.37 -5.60 -1.35
C SER A 157 13.28 -5.79 -2.42
N LEU A 158 12.51 -6.89 -2.31
CA LEU A 158 11.29 -7.12 -3.11
C LEU A 158 10.15 -6.15 -2.76
N ILE A 159 10.16 -5.57 -1.56
CA ILE A 159 9.10 -4.67 -1.07
C ILE A 159 9.30 -3.23 -1.52
N THR A 160 10.55 -2.75 -1.53
CA THR A 160 10.87 -1.34 -1.82
C THR A 160 10.22 -0.82 -3.11
N PRO A 161 10.20 -1.56 -4.25
CA PRO A 161 9.54 -1.11 -5.47
C PRO A 161 8.09 -0.68 -5.26
N PHE A 162 7.32 -1.31 -4.38
CA PHE A 162 5.91 -1.00 -4.13
C PHE A 162 5.72 0.26 -3.27
N CYS A 163 6.72 0.64 -2.48
CA CYS A 163 6.66 1.75 -1.53
C CYS A 163 7.13 3.09 -2.13
N LEU A 164 7.91 3.08 -3.20
CA LEU A 164 8.42 4.31 -3.84
C LEU A 164 7.31 5.23 -4.37
N THR A 165 7.55 6.52 -4.49
CA THR A 165 6.66 7.38 -5.30
C THR A 165 6.68 6.93 -6.76
N ASP A 166 5.74 7.39 -7.58
CA ASP A 166 5.72 7.01 -8.99
C ASP A 166 6.98 7.53 -9.70
N GLU A 167 7.42 8.75 -9.38
CA GLU A 167 8.63 9.36 -9.94
C GLU A 167 9.89 8.56 -9.58
N LEU A 168 10.08 8.22 -8.29
CA LEU A 168 11.23 7.45 -7.84
C LEU A 168 11.21 6.01 -8.37
N PHE A 169 10.02 5.42 -8.51
CA PHE A 169 9.88 4.11 -9.11
C PHE A 169 10.31 4.13 -10.58
N LEU A 170 9.82 5.09 -11.36
CA LEU A 170 10.20 5.26 -12.75
C LEU A 170 11.70 5.51 -12.89
N GLN A 171 12.24 6.51 -12.19
CA GLN A 171 13.68 6.83 -12.20
C GLN A 171 14.58 5.62 -11.95
N ARG A 172 14.15 4.72 -11.06
CA ARG A 172 14.96 3.57 -10.64
C ARG A 172 14.78 2.34 -11.53
N PHE A 173 13.60 2.14 -12.09
CA PHE A 173 13.24 0.88 -12.76
C PHE A 173 12.89 1.02 -14.24
N SER A 174 12.88 2.24 -14.78
CA SER A 174 12.85 2.45 -16.22
C SER A 174 14.28 2.43 -16.76
N PHE A 175 14.57 1.43 -17.57
CA PHE A 175 15.87 1.21 -18.21
C PHE A 175 16.05 2.03 -19.49
N CYS A 176 14.93 2.53 -20.06
CA CYS A 176 14.87 3.37 -21.24
C CYS A 176 13.71 4.37 -21.08
N TYR A 177 13.96 5.64 -21.39
CA TYR A 177 12.95 6.70 -21.38
C TYR A 177 12.75 7.24 -22.79
N PRO A 178 11.50 7.57 -23.18
CA PRO A 178 11.26 8.24 -24.45
C PRO A 178 11.76 9.68 -24.34
N LEU A 179 12.65 10.09 -25.24
CA LEU A 179 13.13 11.47 -25.32
C LEU A 179 12.21 12.34 -26.18
N SER A 180 11.74 11.74 -27.27
CA SER A 180 10.90 12.36 -28.29
C SER A 180 10.10 11.25 -28.96
N GLY A 181 9.01 11.59 -29.64
CA GLY A 181 8.29 10.60 -30.43
C GLY A 181 7.30 11.20 -31.39
N ASP A 182 7.10 10.49 -32.50
CA ASP A 182 6.15 10.83 -33.55
C ASP A 182 4.93 9.93 -33.45
N ALA A 183 3.75 10.56 -33.46
CA ALA A 183 2.47 9.87 -33.54
C ALA A 183 1.91 10.02 -34.96
N VAL A 184 1.78 8.91 -35.68
CA VAL A 184 1.26 8.89 -37.05
C VAL A 184 -0.07 8.17 -37.10
N LEU A 185 -1.11 8.86 -37.57
CA LEU A 185 -2.41 8.28 -37.89
C LEU A 185 -2.32 7.57 -39.24
N ARG A 186 -2.13 6.24 -39.23
CA ARG A 186 -1.98 5.46 -40.48
C ARG A 186 -3.26 4.83 -41.01
N LYS A 187 -4.21 4.47 -40.14
CA LYS A 187 -5.50 3.86 -40.51
C LYS A 187 -6.63 4.48 -39.70
N SER A 188 -7.87 4.30 -40.15
CA SER A 188 -9.06 4.70 -39.41
C SER A 188 -8.99 4.18 -37.98
N PHE A 189 -8.91 5.10 -37.02
CA PHE A 189 -8.85 4.82 -35.58
C PHE A 189 -7.59 4.09 -35.08
N SER A 190 -6.45 4.19 -35.78
CA SER A 190 -5.16 3.68 -35.26
C SER A 190 -4.09 4.77 -35.22
N VAL A 191 -3.44 4.93 -34.08
CA VAL A 191 -2.25 5.78 -33.90
C VAL A 191 -1.05 4.86 -33.74
N GLU A 192 -0.05 5.03 -34.61
CA GLU A 192 1.26 4.39 -34.47
C GLU A 192 2.20 5.37 -33.78
N TYR A 193 2.85 4.95 -32.70
CA TYR A 193 3.84 5.75 -32.00
C TYR A 193 5.24 5.22 -32.30
N LYS A 194 6.15 6.11 -32.65
CA LYS A 194 7.59 5.84 -32.70
C LYS A 194 8.28 6.76 -31.71
N PHE A 195 9.16 6.22 -30.88
CA PHE A 195 9.92 7.00 -29.91
C PHE A 195 11.41 6.87 -30.16
N GLU A 196 12.15 7.95 -29.91
CA GLU A 196 13.59 7.88 -29.67
C GLU A 196 13.81 7.59 -28.19
N GLU A 197 14.59 6.56 -27.89
CA GLU A 197 14.84 6.12 -26.53
C GLU A 197 16.29 6.44 -26.10
N LYS A 198 16.48 6.73 -24.82
CA LYS A 198 17.81 6.83 -24.20
C LYS A 198 17.97 5.77 -23.11
N GLY A 199 18.95 4.89 -23.28
CA GLY A 199 19.27 3.80 -22.36
C GLY A 199 19.70 2.53 -23.09
N SER A 200 20.09 1.51 -22.34
CA SER A 200 20.37 0.16 -22.85
C SER A 200 19.45 -0.83 -22.15
N GLY A 201 18.39 -1.27 -22.80
CA GLY A 201 17.43 -2.23 -22.26
C GLY A 201 16.08 -2.21 -22.98
N ASP A 202 15.22 -3.17 -22.68
CA ASP A 202 13.84 -3.18 -23.19
C ASP A 202 13.05 -2.02 -22.57
N PHE A 203 12.29 -1.31 -23.41
CA PHE A 203 11.43 -0.21 -23.00
C PHE A 203 10.26 -0.68 -22.14
N LEU A 204 10.46 -0.71 -20.82
CA LEU A 204 9.38 -0.96 -19.86
C LEU A 204 8.52 0.29 -19.71
N MET A 205 7.64 0.56 -20.69
CA MET A 205 6.65 1.62 -20.59
C MET A 205 5.47 1.23 -19.67
N LEU A 206 5.76 0.87 -18.42
CA LEU A 206 4.73 0.52 -17.43
C LEU A 206 4.33 1.73 -16.57
N ALA A 207 4.26 2.91 -17.19
CA ALA A 207 4.23 4.17 -16.45
C ALA A 207 2.84 4.81 -16.27
N TYR A 208 1.79 4.41 -17.00
CA TYR A 208 0.48 5.03 -16.78
C TYR A 208 -0.72 4.16 -17.21
N PRO A 209 -1.84 4.17 -16.46
CA PRO A 209 -3.07 3.48 -16.87
C PRO A 209 -3.59 3.87 -18.26
N LEU A 210 -3.33 5.10 -18.73
CA LEU A 210 -3.67 5.49 -20.12
C LEU A 210 -2.86 4.71 -21.16
N HIS A 211 -1.61 4.34 -20.89
CA HIS A 211 -0.81 3.57 -21.84
C HIS A 211 -1.38 2.16 -22.00
N LEU A 212 -1.86 1.54 -20.93
CA LEU A 212 -2.55 0.23 -20.97
C LEU A 212 -3.87 0.28 -21.77
N GLN A 213 -4.62 1.40 -21.72
CA GLN A 213 -5.82 1.57 -22.55
C GLN A 213 -5.51 1.77 -24.04
N LEU A 214 -4.34 2.34 -24.37
CA LEU A 214 -3.88 2.47 -25.75
C LEU A 214 -3.42 1.12 -26.33
N PHE A 215 -2.81 0.24 -25.52
CA PHE A 215 -2.41 -1.11 -25.95
C PHE A 215 -3.58 -2.09 -26.11
N SER A 216 -4.76 -1.79 -25.57
CA SER A 216 -5.98 -2.61 -25.73
C SER A 216 -6.52 -2.64 -27.16
N LYS A 217 -6.05 -1.75 -28.05
CA LYS A 217 -6.46 -1.74 -29.46
C LYS A 217 -5.25 -1.76 -30.39
N LYS A 218 -4.81 -3.01 -30.66
CA LYS A 218 -3.94 -3.47 -31.75
C LYS A 218 -2.42 -3.22 -31.62
N VAL A 219 -1.75 -4.37 -31.44
CA VAL A 219 -0.35 -4.75 -31.77
C VAL A 219 0.71 -4.63 -30.66
N LEU A 220 0.87 -5.76 -29.96
CA LEU A 220 2.08 -6.46 -29.45
C LEU A 220 3.34 -5.65 -29.07
N MET A 221 3.65 -5.67 -27.76
CA MET A 221 4.70 -6.54 -27.21
C MET A 221 4.21 -7.10 -25.87
N LEU A 222 3.52 -8.24 -25.94
CA LEU A 222 3.42 -9.17 -24.83
C LEU A 222 4.74 -9.94 -24.81
N LEU A 223 5.55 -9.77 -23.77
CA LEU A 223 6.42 -10.85 -23.35
C LEU A 223 5.55 -11.73 -22.44
N PHE A 224 5.32 -12.97 -22.88
CA PHE A 224 4.70 -14.03 -22.07
C PHE A 224 5.43 -14.22 -20.74
#